data_AF-A0A662STR4-F1
#
_entry.id   AF-A0A662STR4-F1
#
_cell.length_a   1.000
_cell.length_b   1.000
_cell.length_c   1.000
_cell.angle_alpha   90.00
_cell.angle_beta   90.00
_cell.angle_gamma   90.00
#
_symmetry.space_group_name_H-M   'P 1'
#
loop_
_entity.id
_entity.type
_entity.pdbx_description
1 polymer ?
#
loop_
_entity_poly.entity_id
_entity_poly.type
_entity_poly.pdbx_seq_one_letter_code
_entity_poly.pdbx_strand_id
1 'polypeptide(L)'
;MNRDQLIGAALLVGGIGGILLYGWLVFASRWYMLMLKLTGFVAVAGVLGILAWIGYTLATTPPPKPIEEIEKELEEELKKIEEEEKKEEEKEGEKEAQGKEGESQE
;
A
#
# COMPACT_ATOMS: atom_id res chain seq x y z
N MET A 1 1.15 -8.38 -30.73
CA MET A 1 -0.04 -8.31 -29.86
C MET A 1 0.26 -7.32 -28.76
N ASN A 2 -0.62 -6.33 -28.54
CA ASN A 2 -0.40 -5.28 -27.53
C ASN A 2 -0.21 -5.92 -26.15
N ARG A 3 0.79 -5.46 -25.39
CA ARG A 3 1.12 -6.02 -24.07
C ARG A 3 -0.09 -5.99 -23.13
N ASP A 4 -0.93 -4.96 -23.27
CA ASP A 4 -2.17 -4.80 -22.52
C ASP A 4 -3.21 -5.88 -22.83
N GLN A 5 -3.28 -6.33 -24.09
CA GLN A 5 -4.18 -7.39 -24.51
C GLN A 5 -3.71 -8.78 -24.02
N LEU A 6 -2.39 -8.97 -23.87
CA LEU A 6 -1.82 -10.18 -23.29
C LEU A 6 -2.10 -10.27 -21.78
N ILE A 7 -1.96 -9.16 -21.07
CA ILE A 7 -2.27 -9.07 -19.64
C ILE A 7 -3.77 -9.28 -19.41
N GLY A 8 -4.62 -8.65 -20.22
CA GLY A 8 -6.07 -8.86 -20.17
C GLY A 8 -6.47 -10.31 -20.47
N ALA A 9 -5.86 -10.93 -21.48
CA ALA A 9 -6.10 -12.34 -21.80
C ALA A 9 -5.61 -13.28 -20.70
N ALA A 10 -4.46 -13.01 -20.09
CA ALA A 10 -3.93 -13.80 -18.98
C ALA A 10 -4.84 -13.71 -17.74
N LEU A 11 -5.34 -12.52 -17.40
CA LEU A 11 -6.33 -12.32 -16.34
C LEU A 11 -7.64 -13.05 -16.62
N LEU A 12 -8.13 -12.99 -17.86
CA LEU A 12 -9.36 -13.66 -18.26
C LEU A 12 -9.23 -15.19 -18.19
N VAL A 13 -8.16 -15.74 -18.76
CA VAL A 13 -7.91 -17.19 -18.74
C VAL A 13 -7.60 -17.67 -17.31
N GLY A 14 -6.83 -16.91 -16.53
CA GLY A 14 -6.55 -17.21 -15.13
C GLY A 14 -7.83 -17.18 -14.28
N GLY A 15 -8.70 -16.19 -14.49
CA GLY A 15 -9.99 -16.09 -13.81
C GLY A 15 -10.93 -17.24 -14.16
N ILE A 16 -11.12 -17.52 -15.45
CA ILE A 16 -11.96 -18.64 -15.90
C ILE A 16 -11.38 -19.97 -15.40
N GLY A 17 -10.07 -20.17 -15.49
CA GLY A 17 -9.39 -21.35 -14.98
C GLY A 17 -9.57 -21.51 -13.47
N GLY A 18 -9.45 -20.43 -12.70
CA GLY A 18 -9.70 -20.42 -11.26
C GLY A 18 -11.14 -20.79 -10.90
N ILE A 19 -12.13 -20.25 -11.61
CA ILE A 19 -13.55 -20.58 -11.42
C ILE A 19 -13.81 -22.06 -11.71
N LEU A 20 -13.28 -22.57 -12.82
CA LEU A 20 -13.46 -23.98 -13.20
C LEU A 20 -12.76 -24.92 -12.22
N LEU A 21 -11.55 -24.58 -11.78
CA LEU A 21 -10.80 -25.38 -10.79
C LEU A 21 -11.52 -25.40 -9.43
N TYR A 22 -11.92 -24.23 -8.93
CA TYR A 22 -12.65 -24.13 -7.66
C TYR A 22 -14.01 -24.82 -7.74
N GLY A 23 -14.76 -24.59 -8.83
CA GLY A 23 -16.02 -25.27 -9.09
C GLY A 23 -15.85 -26.79 -9.14
N TRP A 24 -14.82 -27.30 -9.84
CA TRP A 24 -14.52 -28.73 -9.85
C TRP A 24 -14.18 -29.25 -8.45
N LEU A 25 -13.37 -28.54 -7.68
CA LEU A 25 -12.96 -28.94 -6.34
C LEU A 25 -14.13 -28.93 -5.34
N VAL A 26 -15.11 -28.04 -5.52
CA VAL A 26 -16.31 -27.96 -4.69
C VAL A 26 -17.38 -28.97 -5.12
N PHE A 27 -17.62 -29.18 -6.41
CA PHE A 27 -18.73 -30.03 -6.87
C PHE A 27 -18.34 -31.50 -7.11
N ALA A 28 -17.11 -31.78 -7.53
CA ALA A 28 -16.67 -33.14 -7.87
C ALA A 28 -15.88 -33.84 -6.75
N SER A 29 -15.46 -33.11 -5.70
CA SER A 29 -14.65 -33.67 -4.62
C SER A 29 -15.49 -34.14 -3.44
N ARG A 30 -15.12 -35.30 -2.87
CA ARG A 30 -15.63 -35.82 -1.59
C ARG A 30 -15.45 -34.82 -0.43
N TRP A 31 -14.52 -33.88 -0.57
CA TRP A 31 -14.14 -32.88 0.44
C TRP A 31 -14.97 -31.58 0.36
N TYR A 32 -16.01 -31.53 -0.48
CA TYR A 32 -16.84 -30.34 -0.70
C TYR A 32 -17.31 -29.68 0.60
N MET A 33 -17.70 -30.49 1.58
CA MET A 33 -18.23 -29.99 2.85
C MET A 33 -17.15 -29.29 3.69
N LEU A 34 -15.88 -29.72 3.59
CA LEU A 34 -14.76 -29.06 4.24
C LEU A 34 -14.42 -27.76 3.52
N MET A 35 -14.38 -27.75 2.18
CA MET A 35 -14.13 -26.55 1.37
C MET A 35 -15.20 -25.46 1.57
N LEU A 36 -16.48 -25.83 1.59
CA LEU A 36 -17.58 -24.89 1.84
C LEU A 36 -17.53 -24.31 3.25
N LYS A 37 -17.25 -25.15 4.26
CA LYS A 37 -17.04 -24.68 5.65
C LYS A 37 -15.86 -23.72 5.74
N LEU A 38 -14.75 -24.05 5.08
CA LEU A 38 -13.54 -23.23 5.12
C LEU A 38 -13.76 -21.88 4.44
N THR A 39 -14.33 -21.86 3.25
CA THR A 39 -14.61 -20.60 2.53
C THR A 39 -15.66 -19.74 3.24
N GLY A 40 -16.70 -20.36 3.79
CA GLY A 40 -17.66 -19.67 4.65
C GLY A 40 -17.00 -19.10 5.91
N PHE A 41 -16.13 -19.87 6.57
CA PHE A 41 -15.38 -19.40 7.73
C PHE A 41 -14.46 -18.24 7.37
N VAL A 42 -13.71 -18.31 6.27
CA VAL A 42 -12.82 -17.22 5.81
C VAL A 42 -13.61 -15.96 5.51
N ALA A 43 -14.78 -16.07 4.88
CA ALA A 43 -15.65 -14.92 4.62
C ALA A 43 -16.10 -14.25 5.93
N VAL A 44 -16.58 -15.05 6.90
CA VAL A 44 -17.02 -14.53 8.21
C VAL A 44 -15.84 -14.00 9.02
N ALA A 45 -14.70 -14.70 9.04
CA ALA A 45 -13.49 -14.30 9.73
C ALA A 45 -12.87 -13.03 9.12
N GLY A 46 -13.00 -12.81 7.82
CA GLY A 46 -12.60 -11.55 7.19
C GLY A 46 -13.42 -10.37 7.73
N VAL A 47 -14.75 -10.51 7.76
CA VAL A 47 -15.64 -9.45 8.28
C VAL A 47 -15.41 -9.22 9.78
N LEU A 48 -15.43 -10.29 10.58
CA LEU A 48 -15.20 -10.20 12.02
C LEU A 48 -13.78 -9.76 12.35
N GLY A 49 -12.78 -10.11 11.53
CA GLY A 49 -11.41 -9.68 11.68
C GLY A 49 -11.26 -8.17 11.50
N ILE A 50 -11.94 -7.59 10.50
CA ILE A 50 -11.98 -6.13 10.31
C ILE A 50 -12.67 -5.47 11.52
N LEU A 51 -13.82 -5.99 11.96
CA LEU A 51 -14.53 -5.45 13.12
C LEU A 51 -13.70 -5.57 14.41
N ALA A 52 -13.01 -6.68 14.61
CA ALA A 52 -12.12 -6.90 15.74
C ALA A 52 -10.91 -5.97 15.67
N TRP A 53 -10.36 -5.71 14.48
CA TRP A 53 -9.27 -4.75 14.30
C TRP A 53 -9.71 -3.32 14.64
N ILE A 54 -10.89 -2.89 14.17
CA ILE A 54 -11.45 -1.57 14.52
C ILE A 54 -11.75 -1.50 16.03
N GLY A 55 -12.33 -2.55 16.61
CA GLY A 55 -12.56 -2.62 18.05
C GLY A 55 -11.26 -2.58 18.85
N TYR A 56 -10.21 -3.24 18.35
CA TYR A 56 -8.88 -3.21 18.93
C TYR A 56 -8.30 -1.79 18.88
N THR A 57 -8.32 -1.12 17.73
CA THR A 57 -7.82 0.26 17.64
C THR A 57 -8.59 1.19 18.55
N LEU A 58 -9.93 1.15 18.59
CA LEU A 58 -10.73 1.98 19.51
C LEU A 58 -10.46 1.67 20.99
N ALA A 59 -10.21 0.41 21.35
CA ALA A 59 -9.90 0.02 22.72
C ALA A 59 -8.48 0.43 23.14
N THR A 60 -7.54 0.48 22.19
CA THR A 60 -6.12 0.78 22.46
C THR A 60 -5.71 2.20 22.11
N THR A 61 -6.55 2.98 21.42
CA THR A 61 -6.32 4.41 21.22
C THR A 61 -6.94 5.17 22.39
N PRO A 62 -6.13 5.71 23.32
CA PRO A 62 -6.62 6.71 24.26
C PRO A 62 -7.20 7.88 23.45
N PRO A 63 -8.24 8.55 23.98
CA PRO A 63 -8.96 9.61 23.29
C PRO A 63 -7.97 10.61 22.68
N PRO A 64 -8.20 11.03 21.42
CA PRO A 64 -7.28 11.90 20.69
C PRO A 64 -6.91 13.10 21.56
N LYS A 65 -5.60 13.30 21.75
CA LYS A 65 -5.09 14.47 22.47
C LYS A 65 -5.51 15.76 21.76
N PRO A 66 -5.66 16.89 22.49
CA PRO A 66 -6.11 18.16 21.93
C PRO A 66 -5.27 18.56 20.70
N ILE A 67 -5.96 19.01 19.65
CA ILE A 67 -5.42 19.30 18.31
C ILE A 67 -4.26 20.33 18.32
N GLU A 68 -4.18 21.18 19.36
CA GLU A 68 -3.19 22.25 19.49
C GLU A 68 -1.74 21.78 19.67
N GLU A 69 -1.49 20.60 20.26
CA GLU A 69 -0.13 20.06 20.41
C GLU A 69 0.36 19.42 19.10
N ILE A 70 -0.56 18.77 18.37
CA ILE A 70 -0.27 18.08 17.10
C ILE A 70 0.01 19.10 15.99
N GLU A 71 -0.72 20.22 15.94
CA GLU A 71 -0.45 21.29 14.98
C GLU A 71 0.93 21.93 15.21
N LYS A 72 1.35 22.13 16.47
CA LYS A 72 2.66 22.72 16.78
C LYS A 72 3.82 21.77 16.47
N GLU A 73 3.70 20.49 16.81
CA GLU A 73 4.73 19.49 16.46
C GLU A 73 4.83 19.31 14.93
N LEU A 74 3.70 19.29 14.22
CA LEU A 74 3.68 19.15 12.76
C LEU A 74 4.25 20.38 12.04
N GLU A 75 3.96 21.59 12.55
CA GLU A 75 4.49 22.83 11.99
C GLU A 75 6.00 22.99 12.26
N GLU A 76 6.50 22.46 13.39
CA GLU A 76 7.95 22.38 13.67
C GLU A 76 8.66 21.35 12.77
N GLU A 77 8.05 20.18 12.51
CA GLU A 77 8.63 19.20 11.57
C GLU A 77 8.63 19.74 10.13
N LEU A 78 7.55 20.39 9.67
CA LEU A 78 7.49 20.99 8.34
C LEU A 78 8.57 22.05 8.13
N LYS A 79 8.79 22.92 9.13
CA LYS A 79 9.84 23.96 9.06
C LYS A 79 11.24 23.36 8.99
N LYS A 80 11.51 22.27 9.71
CA LYS A 80 12.80 21.58 9.64
C LYS A 80 13.04 20.96 8.26
N ILE A 81 12.00 20.35 7.68
CA ILE A 81 12.08 19.75 6.35
C ILE A 81 12.32 20.82 5.28
N GLU A 82 11.60 21.96 5.33
CA GLU A 82 11.84 23.08 4.40
C GLU A 82 13.25 23.70 4.56
N GLU A 83 13.78 23.76 5.78
CA GLU A 83 15.15 24.23 6.01
C GLU A 83 16.22 23.24 5.52
N GLU A 84 15.99 21.93 5.62
CA GLU A 84 16.89 20.92 5.05
C GLU A 84 16.82 20.93 3.52
N GLU A 85 15.63 21.01 2.93
CA GLU A 85 15.44 21.02 1.47
C GLU A 85 16.09 22.26 0.84
N LYS A 86 15.92 23.45 1.45
CA LYS A 86 16.64 24.67 1.00
C LYS A 86 18.15 24.57 1.13
N LYS A 87 18.66 23.92 2.18
CA LYS A 87 20.10 23.69 2.37
C LYS A 87 20.65 22.67 1.38
N GLU A 88 19.85 21.70 0.95
CA GLU A 88 20.22 20.74 -0.09
C GLU A 88 20.21 21.41 -1.48
N GLU A 89 19.20 22.22 -1.79
CA GLU A 89 19.14 23.01 -3.04
C GLU A 89 20.31 24.02 -3.15
N GLU A 90 20.67 24.72 -2.07
CA GLU A 90 21.86 25.60 -2.07
C GLU A 90 23.16 24.81 -2.30
N LYS A 91 23.30 23.62 -1.70
CA LYS A 91 24.49 22.77 -1.86
C LYS A 91 24.58 22.12 -3.24
N GLU A 92 23.46 21.80 -3.89
CA GLU A 92 23.45 21.32 -5.27
C GLU A 92 23.71 22.46 -6.26
N GLY A 93 23.13 23.65 -6.03
CA GLY A 93 23.37 24.84 -6.86
C GLY A 93 24.84 25.29 -6.85
N GLU A 94 25.53 25.20 -5.71
CA GLU A 94 26.96 25.55 -5.60
C GLU A 94 27.87 24.51 -6.30
N LYS A 95 27.48 23.23 -6.31
CA LYS A 95 28.19 22.16 -7.03
C LYS A 95 28.02 22.25 -8.55
N GLU A 96 26.83 22.62 -9.04
CA GLU A 96 26.59 22.83 -10.47
C GLU A 96 27.30 24.08 -11.02
N ALA A 97 27.46 25.12 -10.20
CA ALA A 97 28.21 26.33 -10.57
C ALA A 97 29.71 26.06 -10.72
N GLN A 98 30.32 25.27 -9.81
CA GLN A 98 31.75 24.89 -9.92
C GLN A 98 32.03 23.89 -11.06
N GLY A 99 31.07 23.05 -11.44
CA GLY A 99 31.23 22.13 -12.58
C GLY A 99 31.32 22.84 -13.94
N LYS A 100 30.61 23.96 -14.12
CA LYS A 100 30.56 24.70 -15.40
C LYS A 100 31.77 25.60 -15.65
N GLU A 101 32.47 26.08 -14.61
CA GLU A 101 33.71 26.86 -14.79
C GLU A 101 34.94 25.99 -15.11
N GLY A 102 34.93 24.70 -14.75
CA GLY A 102 36.03 23.76 -15.04
C GLY A 102 36.09 23.28 -16.49
N GLU A 103 34.95 23.14 -17.18
CA GLU A 103 34.89 22.66 -18.57
C GLU A 103 35.12 23.76 -19.62
N SER A 104 35.15 25.04 -19.24
CA SER A 104 35.35 26.16 -20.18
C SER A 104 36.83 26.55 -20.38
N GLN A 105 37.79 25.87 -19.73
CA GLN A 105 39.22 26.18 -19.81
C GLN A 105 40.11 25.06 -20.37
N GLU A 106 39.56 23.97 -20.92
CA GLU A 106 40.33 22.95 -21.67
C GLU A 106 40.13 23.04 -23.19
#